data_AF-A0A367XWR3-F1
#
_entry.id   AF-A0A367XWR3-F1
#
_cell.length_a   1.000
_cell.length_b   1.000
_cell.length_c   1.000
_cell.angle_alpha   90.00
_cell.angle_beta   90.00
_cell.angle_gamma   90.00
#
_symmetry.space_group_name_H-M   'P 1'
#
loop_
_entity.id
_entity.type
_entity.pdbx_description
1 polymer ?
#
loop_
_entity_poly.entity_id
_entity_poly.type
_entity_poly.pdbx_seq_one_letter_code
_entity_poly.pdbx_strand_id
1 'polypeptide(L)'
;MLRYNDAPYCSTHYHILNNSVCKSCHLGIEGRCISNELDEKWHLACLNCCRCRDGIRSDYFIVNGTNIMCLNCMENMEDNSGGLSVADRIEKRRTRIFNV
;
A
#
# COMPACT_ATOMS: atom_id res chain seq x y z
N MET A 1 19.31 4.90 -18.30
CA MET A 1 20.20 4.47 -17.19
C MET A 1 20.18 5.56 -16.14
N LEU A 2 19.82 5.21 -14.91
CA LEU A 2 19.83 6.16 -13.78
C LEU A 2 21.18 6.05 -13.07
N ARG A 3 21.71 7.18 -12.59
CA ARG A 3 22.98 7.21 -11.86
C ARG A 3 22.71 7.25 -10.36
N TYR A 4 23.39 6.39 -9.61
CA TYR A 4 23.40 6.41 -8.14
C TYR A 4 24.85 6.23 -7.68
N ASN A 5 25.34 7.10 -6.78
CA ASN A 5 26.71 7.06 -6.26
C ASN A 5 27.81 6.91 -7.35
N ASP A 6 27.72 7.73 -8.41
CA ASP A 6 28.62 7.76 -9.58
C ASP A 6 28.63 6.49 -10.47
N ALA A 7 27.86 5.46 -10.14
CA ALA A 7 27.71 4.26 -10.96
C ALA A 7 26.39 4.24 -11.75
N PRO A 8 26.38 3.73 -12.99
CA PRO A 8 25.17 3.52 -13.76
C PRO A 8 24.41 2.30 -13.22
N TYR A 9 23.17 2.51 -12.80
CA TYR A 9 22.24 1.45 -12.40
C TYR A 9 21.08 1.33 -13.39
N CYS A 10 20.53 0.12 -13.51
CA CYS A 10 19.24 -0.06 -14.15
C CYS A 10 18.15 0.60 -13.28
N SER A 11 17.02 0.96 -13.89
CA SER A 11 15.87 1.53 -13.18
C SER A 11 15.48 0.68 -11.97
N THR A 12 15.43 -0.64 -12.13
CA THR A 12 15.14 -1.58 -11.05
C THR A 12 16.09 -1.45 -9.85
N HIS A 13 17.41 -1.47 -10.05
CA HIS A 13 18.37 -1.37 -8.95
C HIS A 13 18.40 0.02 -8.31
N TYR A 14 18.18 1.08 -9.09
CA TYR A 14 18.02 2.43 -8.55
C TYR A 14 16.84 2.49 -7.56
N HIS A 15 15.69 1.94 -7.94
CA HIS A 15 14.53 1.90 -7.05
C HIS A 15 14.73 1.02 -5.82
N ILE A 16 15.43 -0.12 -5.96
CA ILE A 16 15.78 -0.99 -4.83
C ILE A 16 16.66 -0.23 -3.83
N LEU A 17 17.71 0.45 -4.31
CA LEU A 17 18.61 1.24 -3.47
C LEU A 17 17.90 2.43 -2.81
N ASN A 18 16.95 3.05 -3.52
CA ASN A 18 16.20 4.21 -3.06
C ASN A 18 14.90 3.85 -2.31
N ASN A 19 14.75 2.57 -1.91
CA ASN A 19 13.59 2.00 -1.23
C ASN A 19 12.24 2.44 -1.82
N SER A 20 12.16 2.50 -3.15
CA SER A 20 10.99 2.94 -3.94
C SER A 20 10.38 1.80 -4.73
N VAL A 21 10.49 0.57 -4.22
CA VAL A 21 9.92 -0.62 -4.86
C VAL A 21 8.58 -0.97 -4.23
N CYS A 22 7.61 -1.32 -5.07
CA CYS A 22 6.32 -1.79 -4.59
C CYS A 22 6.45 -3.17 -3.94
N LYS A 23 5.99 -3.34 -2.70
CA LYS A 23 6.03 -4.64 -2.01
C LYS A 23 5.13 -5.70 -2.65
N SER A 24 4.08 -5.28 -3.37
CA SER A 24 3.08 -6.18 -3.96
C SER A 24 3.46 -6.70 -5.35
N CYS A 25 4.02 -5.84 -6.21
CA CYS A 25 4.40 -6.23 -7.57
C CYS A 25 5.91 -6.24 -7.82
N HIS A 26 6.73 -5.87 -6.83
CA HIS A 26 8.19 -5.82 -6.89
C HIS A 26 8.77 -4.96 -8.03
N LEU A 27 7.99 -4.00 -8.52
CA LEU A 27 8.40 -3.04 -9.54
C LEU A 27 8.77 -1.70 -8.89
N GLY A 28 9.71 -0.98 -9.53
CA GLY A 28 10.05 0.37 -9.15
C GLY A 28 8.85 1.30 -9.33
N ILE A 29 8.58 2.10 -8.31
CA ILE A 29 7.48 3.07 -8.34
C ILE A 29 8.03 4.38 -8.89
N GLU A 30 7.57 4.75 -10.07
CA GLU A 30 7.87 6.03 -10.71
C GLU A 30 6.63 6.94 -10.61
N GLY A 31 6.75 8.08 -9.93
CA GLY A 31 5.66 9.01 -9.65
C GLY A 31 4.98 8.81 -8.30
N ARG A 32 3.66 8.62 -8.27
CA ARG A 32 2.89 8.57 -7.02
C ARG A 32 2.93 7.20 -6.36
N CYS A 33 3.43 7.15 -5.13
CA CYS A 33 3.49 5.96 -4.30
C CYS A 33 2.75 6.15 -2.99
N ILE A 34 2.32 5.04 -2.40
CA ILE A 34 1.76 4.98 -1.06
C ILE A 34 2.83 4.43 -0.14
N SER A 35 3.22 5.17 0.89
CA SER A 35 4.16 4.71 1.90
C SER A 35 3.45 4.50 3.22
N ASN A 36 3.75 3.39 3.92
CA ASN A 36 3.32 3.22 5.32
C ASN A 36 4.38 3.72 6.30
N GLU A 37 4.03 3.64 7.57
CA GLU A 37 4.89 3.91 8.73
C GLU A 37 6.09 2.95 8.90
N LEU A 38 6.14 1.84 8.16
CA LEU A 38 7.23 0.86 8.14
C LEU A 38 8.21 1.06 6.96
N ASP A 39 8.13 2.21 6.29
CA ASP A 39 8.90 2.55 5.08
C ASP A 39 8.62 1.61 3.88
N GLU A 40 7.52 0.88 3.93
CA GLU A 40 7.08 0.04 2.82
C GLU A 40 6.26 0.87 1.84
N LYS A 41 6.48 0.63 0.55
CA LYS A 41 5.83 1.38 -0.52
C LYS A 41 4.99 0.49 -1.42
N TRP A 42 3.90 1.04 -1.94
CA TRP A 42 2.99 0.39 -2.86
C TRP A 42 2.54 1.33 -3.98
N HIS A 43 2.18 0.75 -5.12
CA HIS A 43 1.45 1.49 -6.15
C HIS A 43 0.02 1.78 -5.69
N LEU A 44 -0.50 2.92 -6.13
CA LEU A 44 -1.92 3.30 -5.98
C LEU A 44 -2.89 2.24 -6.51
N ALA A 45 -2.50 1.48 -7.53
CA ALA A 45 -3.30 0.40 -8.10
C ALA A 45 -3.08 -0.97 -7.42
N CYS A 46 -1.93 -1.17 -6.77
CA CYS A 46 -1.63 -2.42 -6.07
C CYS A 46 -2.31 -2.47 -4.69
N LEU A 47 -2.49 -1.33 -4.04
CA LEU A 47 -3.20 -1.27 -2.76
C LEU A 47 -4.70 -1.15 -3.00
N ASN A 48 -5.40 -2.28 -2.96
CA ASN A 48 -6.85 -2.35 -3.16
C ASN A 48 -7.56 -2.93 -1.94
N CYS A 49 -8.82 -2.52 -1.74
CA CYS A 49 -9.65 -3.04 -0.68
C CYS A 49 -10.13 -4.46 -1.03
N CYS A 50 -10.02 -5.42 -0.12
CA CYS A 50 -10.50 -6.79 -0.33
C CYS A 50 -12.03 -6.85 -0.60
N ARG A 51 -12.80 -5.93 0.00
CA ARG A 51 -14.26 -5.86 -0.11
C ARG A 51 -14.73 -5.16 -1.38
N CYS A 52 -14.42 -3.87 -1.56
CA CYS A 52 -14.88 -3.10 -2.72
C CYS A 52 -13.95 -3.18 -3.94
N ARG A 53 -12.75 -3.77 -3.79
CA ARG A 53 -11.69 -3.80 -4.81
C ARG A 53 -11.25 -2.42 -5.32
N ASP A 54 -11.65 -1.36 -4.63
CA ASP A 54 -11.28 0.00 -4.96
C ASP A 54 -9.86 0.32 -4.49
N GLY A 55 -9.16 1.17 -5.25
CA GLY A 55 -7.78 1.55 -4.98
C GLY A 55 -7.69 2.50 -3.79
N ILE A 56 -7.03 2.06 -2.72
CA ILE A 56 -6.93 2.83 -1.49
C ILE A 56 -5.81 3.85 -1.67
N ARG A 57 -6.16 5.13 -1.60
CA ARG A 57 -5.21 6.24 -1.74
C ARG A 57 -4.82 6.88 -0.41
N SER A 58 -5.50 6.51 0.68
CA SER A 58 -5.33 7.13 2.00
C SER A 58 -5.28 6.05 3.09
N ASP A 59 -5.65 6.39 4.32
CA ASP A 59 -5.66 5.48 5.45
C ASP A 59 -6.39 4.17 5.12
N TYR A 60 -5.76 3.05 5.46
CA TYR A 60 -6.33 1.72 5.29
C TYR A 60 -6.22 0.93 6.59
N PHE A 61 -6.95 -0.17 6.64
CA PHE A 61 -7.01 -1.08 7.76
C PHE A 61 -6.55 -2.45 7.31
N ILE A 62 -5.76 -3.12 8.13
CA ILE A 62 -5.37 -4.51 7.93
C ILE A 62 -6.18 -5.34 8.91
N VAL A 63 -6.95 -6.27 8.38
CA VAL A 63 -7.77 -7.22 9.12
C VAL A 63 -7.09 -8.59 9.08
N ASN A 64 -6.86 -9.18 10.24
CA ASN A 64 -6.15 -10.46 10.39
C ASN A 64 -4.76 -10.49 9.73
N GLY A 65 -4.06 -9.36 9.73
CA GLY A 65 -2.71 -9.23 9.17
C GLY A 65 -2.59 -9.38 7.65
N THR A 66 -3.68 -9.68 6.94
CA THR A 66 -3.64 -10.04 5.50
C THR A 66 -4.72 -9.33 4.68
N ASN A 67 -5.89 -9.06 5.26
CA ASN A 67 -6.99 -8.46 4.52
C ASN A 67 -6.95 -6.94 4.61
N ILE A 68 -6.69 -6.29 3.49
CA ILE A 68 -6.66 -4.83 3.42
C ILE A 68 -8.09 -4.30 3.21
N MET A 69 -8.50 -3.31 4.00
CA MET A 69 -9.79 -2.64 3.90
C MET A 69 -9.63 -1.12 3.85
N CYS A 70 -10.48 -0.47 3.05
CA CYS A 70 -10.55 0.98 2.98
C CYS A 70 -11.38 1.55 4.12
N LEU A 71 -11.16 2.83 4.45
CA LEU A 71 -11.93 3.56 5.46
C LEU A 71 -13.44 3.50 5.18
N ASN A 72 -13.83 3.68 3.92
CA ASN A 72 -15.24 3.64 3.53
C ASN A 72 -15.89 2.27 3.73
N CYS A 73 -15.18 1.17 3.44
CA CYS A 73 -15.70 -0.19 3.70
C CYS A 73 -15.68 -0.57 5.18
N MET A 74 -14.78 0.02 5.95
CA MET A 74 -14.72 -0.13 7.41
C MET A 74 -15.91 0.58 8.07
N GLU A 75 -16.25 1.80 7.63
CA GLU A 75 -17.37 2.56 8.18
C GLU A 75 -18.74 2.02 7.70
N ASN A 76 -18.85 1.53 6.45
CA ASN A 76 -20.09 0.95 5.93
C ASN A 76 -20.36 -0.52 6.39
N MET A 77 -19.74 -0.99 7.46
CA MET A 77 -19.90 -2.38 7.95
C MET A 77 -21.24 -2.64 8.65
N GLU A 78 -21.98 -1.62 9.02
CA GLU A 78 -23.17 -1.75 9.86
C GLU A 78 -24.40 -2.34 9.11
N ASP A 79 -24.39 -2.41 7.78
CA ASP A 79 -25.62 -2.66 7.00
C ASP A 79 -25.69 -4.03 6.26
N ASN A 80 -24.59 -4.80 6.13
CA ASN A 80 -24.63 -5.98 5.24
C ASN A 80 -23.83 -7.22 5.71
N SER A 81 -24.56 -8.14 6.36
CA SER A 81 -24.47 -9.62 6.48
C SER A 81 -23.15 -10.42 6.25
N GLY A 82 -21.98 -9.79 6.34
CA GLY A 82 -20.66 -10.44 6.30
C GLY A 82 -19.66 -9.70 7.19
N GLY A 83 -20.07 -9.46 8.44
CA GLY A 83 -19.36 -8.62 9.38
C GLY A 83 -18.01 -9.17 9.82
N LEU A 84 -17.10 -8.27 10.18
CA LEU A 84 -15.90 -8.59 10.93
C LEU A 84 -16.31 -9.28 12.24
N SER A 85 -15.72 -10.44 12.50
CA SER A 85 -15.83 -11.13 13.77
C SER A 85 -15.21 -10.28 14.88
N VAL A 86 -15.73 -10.38 16.10
CA VAL A 86 -15.08 -9.81 17.31
C VAL A 86 -13.65 -10.34 17.50
N ALA A 87 -13.34 -11.50 16.91
CA ALA A 87 -12.00 -12.07 16.90
C ALA A 87 -11.05 -11.41 15.87
N ASP A 88 -11.57 -10.60 14.93
CA ASP A 88 -10.75 -10.02 13.87
C ASP A 88 -9.85 -8.93 14.42
N ARG A 89 -8.53 -9.09 14.20
CA ARG A 89 -7.54 -8.09 14.60
C ARG A 89 -7.46 -7.02 13.52
N ILE A 90 -7.91 -5.81 13.85
CA ILE A 90 -7.93 -4.67 12.92
C ILE A 90 -6.82 -3.70 13.29
N GLU A 91 -5.87 -3.51 12.37
CA GLU A 91 -4.75 -2.59 12.50
C GLU A 91 -4.93 -1.43 11.54
N LYS A 92 -5.16 -0.23 12.05
CA LYS A 92 -5.16 0.98 11.23
C LYS A 92 -3.73 1.32 10.84
N ARG A 93 -3.46 1.43 9.54
CA ARG A 93 -2.18 1.89 9.01
C ARG A 93 -2.35 3.25 8.36
N ARG A 94 -1.59 4.24 8.84
CA ARG A 94 -1.56 5.54 8.17
C ARG A 94 -0.69 5.43 6.94
N THR A 95 -1.24 5.86 5.82
CA THR A 95 -0.47 6.00 4.59
C THR A 95 -0.23 7.46 4.29
N ARG A 96 0.87 7.70 3.59
CA ARG A 96 1.15 8.99 3.00
C ARG A 96 1.42 8.76 1.53
N ILE A 97 0.67 9.48 0.69
CA ILE A 97 0.98 9.54 -0.72
C ILE A 97 2.16 10.48 -0.88
N PHE A 98 3.22 10.01 -1.52
CA PHE A 98 4.32 10.86 -1.93
C PHE A 98 4.40 10.86 -3.46
N ASN A 99 4.74 12.03 -4.01
CA ASN A 99 5.24 12.15 -5.37
C ASN A 99 6.76 11.99 -5.30
N VAL A 100 7.30 10.93 -5.90
CA VAL A 100 8.74 10.78 -6.14
C VAL A 100 9.15 11.50 -7.41
#